data_AF-A0A5N6DGA8-F1
#
_entry.id   AF-A0A5N6DGA8-F1
#
_cell.length_a   1.000
_cell.length_b   1.000
_cell.length_c   1.000
_cell.angle_alpha   90.00
_cell.angle_beta   90.00
_cell.angle_gamma   90.00
#
_symmetry.space_group_name_H-M   'P 1'
#
loop_
_entity.id
_entity.type
_entity.pdbx_description
1 polymer ?
#
loop_
_entity_poly.entity_id
_entity_poly.type
_entity_poly.pdbx_seq_one_letter_code
_entity_poly.pdbx_strand_id
1 'polypeptide(L)'
;MSQLIHLPSEILARVISHVDRSTLKQLRQTCRTLSQFASRELFRTVRLFPDEESYERVRNISNDAVLRRMVRKIYINTCYKDSEWGDPDCTLTEPFKDAIMQLKRFPNVQSTVLRFDRNCCVDDDGVPMWRSEWPQPPTYREEVLRVFFSWLTSLDVPIKELGIRNLQGRNIKDAEVRAMMAKVLCSLQSLRLNIATEHHEASPEEDLEFPEPHEFFAEMPSSWLKPTLASLEHLTLYCDNYWGFFPKVDLSGIHFPRLKTLALGNFGFVQDSQVEWIISHAATLTELYLDDCTILYDVGITNENIERCSFVKTQMEVRIRKDCPQLSQHCRSYEKRWHDLFDAFRTGLTFLRHFRMGTTCWSEGMPFEKEMKINIGLMNDRYMACYDGYGPSPYITCHHTYQDYEKAPPECDEEDRNSLRLLLKSLSQGTPDSWSVGYREVEDLLDTEYR
;
A
#
# COMPACT_ATOMS: atom_id res chain seq x y z
N MET A 1 42.16 -8.83 -4.58
CA MET A 1 41.53 -8.84 -3.23
C MET A 1 42.07 -7.76 -2.30
N SER A 2 43.35 -7.37 -2.35
CA SER A 2 43.92 -6.34 -1.46
C SER A 2 43.23 -4.97 -1.56
N GLN A 3 42.81 -4.54 -2.75
CA GLN A 3 42.24 -3.19 -2.94
C GLN A 3 40.86 -2.97 -2.31
N LEU A 4 40.04 -4.02 -2.14
CA LEU A 4 38.67 -3.85 -1.64
C LEU A 4 38.66 -3.50 -0.15
N ILE A 5 39.48 -4.17 0.66
CA ILE A 5 39.57 -3.95 2.12
C ILE A 5 40.24 -2.63 2.51
N HIS A 6 40.81 -1.90 1.55
CA HIS A 6 41.37 -0.57 1.75
C HIS A 6 40.34 0.55 1.53
N LEU A 7 39.14 0.23 1.04
CA LEU A 7 38.06 1.20 0.98
C LEU A 7 37.62 1.60 2.40
N PRO A 8 37.17 2.86 2.60
CA PRO A 8 36.57 3.27 3.86
C PRO A 8 35.42 2.35 4.28
N SER A 9 35.28 2.15 5.59
CA SER A 9 34.27 1.27 6.19
C SER A 9 32.84 1.55 5.73
N GLU A 10 32.54 2.82 5.48
CA GLU A 10 31.25 3.33 5.04
C GLU A 10 30.95 2.91 3.60
N ILE A 11 31.97 2.95 2.73
CA ILE A 11 31.86 2.51 1.34
C ILE A 11 31.72 1.00 1.30
N LEU A 12 32.49 0.27 2.12
CA LEU A 12 32.36 -1.18 2.24
C LEU A 12 30.97 -1.60 2.74
N ALA A 13 30.48 -0.97 3.79
CA ALA A 13 29.13 -1.23 4.31
C ALA A 13 28.06 -0.97 3.24
N ARG A 14 28.19 0.12 2.47
CA ARG A 14 27.26 0.46 1.39
C ARG A 14 27.30 -0.58 0.27
N VAL A 15 28.47 -0.97 -0.22
CA VAL A 15 28.61 -2.00 -1.26
C VAL A 15 28.00 -3.33 -0.78
N ILE A 16 28.31 -3.74 0.45
CA ILE A 16 27.82 -4.98 1.03
C ILE A 16 26.28 -4.94 1.23
N SER A 17 25.70 -3.77 1.50
CA SER A 17 24.24 -3.65 1.62
C SER A 17 23.46 -3.89 0.32
N HIS A 18 24.13 -3.88 -0.84
CA HIS A 18 23.51 -4.10 -2.15
C HIS A 18 23.68 -5.53 -2.69
N VAL A 19 24.44 -6.40 -2.02
CA VAL A 19 24.60 -7.79 -2.48
C VAL A 19 23.50 -8.70 -1.95
N ASP A 20 23.23 -9.80 -2.66
CA ASP A 20 22.22 -10.76 -2.26
C ASP A 20 22.65 -11.60 -1.04
N ARG A 21 21.67 -12.30 -0.45
CA ARG A 21 21.88 -13.09 0.77
C ARG A 21 22.88 -14.24 0.60
N SER A 22 22.96 -14.87 -0.59
CA SER A 22 23.93 -15.91 -0.88
C SER A 22 25.34 -15.32 -0.89
N THR A 23 25.51 -14.21 -1.59
CA THR A 23 26.77 -13.45 -1.61
C THR A 23 27.20 -12.99 -0.22
N LEU A 24 26.26 -12.50 0.62
CA LEU A 24 26.57 -12.16 2.02
C LEU A 24 27.13 -13.35 2.82
N LYS A 25 26.56 -14.55 2.64
CA LYS A 25 27.06 -15.77 3.32
C LYS A 25 28.49 -16.09 2.86
N GLN A 26 28.78 -15.97 1.57
CA GLN A 26 30.11 -16.20 1.03
C GLN A 26 31.11 -15.14 1.52
N LEU A 27 30.77 -13.85 1.42
CA LEU A 27 31.58 -12.74 1.92
C LEU A 27 31.92 -12.92 3.40
N ARG A 28 30.97 -13.43 4.19
CA ARG A 28 31.18 -13.69 5.62
C ARG A 28 32.31 -14.68 5.92
N GLN A 29 32.62 -15.58 4.98
CA GLN A 29 33.64 -16.62 5.10
C GLN A 29 35.01 -16.19 4.56
N THR A 30 35.12 -15.04 3.91
CA THR A 30 36.35 -14.61 3.21
C THR A 30 37.44 -14.09 4.16
N CYS A 31 37.14 -13.06 4.97
CA CYS A 31 38.07 -12.48 5.92
C CYS A 31 37.33 -11.85 7.11
N ARG A 32 38.04 -11.57 8.21
CA ARG A 32 37.42 -11.02 9.45
C ARG A 32 36.66 -9.71 9.21
N THR A 33 37.22 -8.79 8.41
CA THR A 33 36.60 -7.50 8.11
C THR A 33 35.29 -7.67 7.35
N LEU A 34 35.31 -8.41 6.24
CA LEU A 34 34.10 -8.68 5.45
C LEU A 34 33.10 -9.52 6.24
N SER A 35 33.57 -10.39 7.14
CA SER A 35 32.73 -11.14 8.07
C SER A 35 31.92 -10.24 9.00
N GLN A 36 32.51 -9.16 9.52
CA GLN A 36 31.79 -8.22 10.38
C GLN A 36 30.69 -7.48 9.63
N PHE A 37 31.00 -6.91 8.46
CA PHE A 37 30.01 -6.19 7.66
C PHE A 37 28.92 -7.11 7.11
N ALA A 38 29.30 -8.26 6.55
CA ALA A 38 28.35 -9.23 6.01
C ALA A 38 27.46 -9.83 7.09
N SER A 39 27.99 -10.12 8.29
CA SER A 39 27.17 -10.58 9.42
C SER A 39 26.15 -9.51 9.82
N ARG A 40 26.57 -8.25 9.90
CA ARG A 40 25.67 -7.14 10.26
C ARG A 40 24.49 -7.05 9.30
N GLU A 41 24.71 -7.11 7.99
CA GLU A 41 23.61 -7.07 7.01
C GLU A 41 22.80 -8.37 6.99
N LEU A 42 23.44 -9.54 7.11
CA LEU A 42 22.76 -10.84 7.08
C LEU A 42 21.77 -11.02 8.23
N PHE A 43 22.11 -10.52 9.42
CA PHE A 43 21.29 -10.61 10.64
C PHE A 43 20.53 -9.32 10.96
N ARG A 44 20.59 -8.31 10.08
CA ARG A 44 19.85 -7.05 10.24
C ARG A 44 18.34 -7.27 10.25
N THR A 45 17.87 -8.21 9.46
CA THR A 45 16.45 -8.54 9.28
C THR A 45 16.19 -9.98 9.68
N VAL A 46 15.23 -10.17 10.59
CA VAL A 46 14.70 -11.48 10.99
C VAL A 46 13.30 -11.67 10.40
N ARG A 47 12.97 -12.91 10.03
CA ARG A 47 11.63 -13.29 9.58
C ARG A 47 11.11 -14.42 10.47
N LEU A 48 9.90 -14.24 10.97
CA LEU A 48 9.15 -15.22 11.73
C LEU A 48 7.99 -15.72 10.84
N PHE A 49 7.86 -17.03 10.73
CA PHE A 49 6.77 -17.78 10.09
C PHE A 49 6.15 -18.72 11.13
N PRO A 50 4.90 -19.17 10.94
CA PRO A 50 4.16 -19.94 11.93
C PRO A 50 4.57 -21.43 11.93
N ASP A 51 5.87 -21.70 12.10
CA ASP A 51 6.42 -23.05 12.10
C ASP A 51 7.64 -23.24 13.00
N GLU A 52 7.86 -24.48 13.41
CA GLU A 52 8.90 -24.82 14.39
C GLU A 52 10.32 -24.50 13.87
N GLU A 53 10.62 -24.72 12.59
CA GLU A 53 11.94 -24.39 12.03
C GLU A 53 12.19 -22.88 12.10
N SER A 54 11.18 -22.06 11.81
CA SER A 54 11.24 -20.62 12.00
C SER A 54 11.42 -20.23 13.46
N TYR A 55 10.69 -20.85 14.39
CA TYR A 55 10.82 -20.55 15.81
C TYR A 55 12.22 -20.85 16.33
N GLU A 56 12.76 -22.02 15.99
CA GLU A 56 14.12 -22.41 16.36
C GLU A 56 15.17 -21.46 15.79
N ARG A 57 15.06 -21.08 14.51
CA ARG A 57 15.99 -20.12 13.88
C ARG A 57 15.97 -18.77 14.59
N VAL A 58 14.79 -18.23 14.88
CA VAL A 58 14.65 -16.95 15.61
C VAL A 58 15.19 -17.08 17.03
N ARG A 59 14.90 -18.18 17.72
CA ARG A 59 15.38 -18.48 19.07
C ARG A 59 16.91 -18.54 19.12
N ASN A 60 17.55 -19.21 18.16
CA ASN A 60 19.00 -19.30 18.03
C ASN A 60 19.65 -17.93 17.85
N ILE A 61 19.07 -17.05 17.01
CA ILE A 61 19.55 -15.67 16.85
C ILE A 61 19.37 -14.88 18.15
N SER A 62 18.24 -15.05 18.84
CA SER A 62 17.93 -14.33 20.09
C SER A 62 18.86 -14.71 21.26
N ASN A 63 19.33 -15.97 21.28
CA ASN A 63 20.20 -16.52 22.33
C ASN A 63 21.68 -16.14 22.10
N ASP A 64 22.07 -15.77 20.89
CA ASP A 64 23.41 -15.28 20.60
C ASP A 64 23.56 -13.81 21.01
N ALA A 65 24.51 -13.54 21.92
CA ALA A 65 24.72 -12.22 22.51
C ALA A 65 25.15 -11.14 21.51
N VAL A 66 25.74 -11.54 20.38
CA VAL A 66 26.19 -10.65 19.30
C VAL A 66 25.07 -10.50 18.27
N LEU A 67 24.50 -11.60 17.78
CA LEU A 67 23.52 -11.56 16.69
C LEU A 67 22.23 -10.85 17.09
N ARG A 68 21.73 -11.05 18.32
CA ARG A 68 20.50 -10.39 18.78
C ARG A 68 20.58 -8.86 18.76
N ARG A 69 21.79 -8.30 18.87
CA ARG A 69 22.04 -6.84 18.82
C ARG A 69 22.17 -6.32 17.38
N MET A 70 22.35 -7.20 16.39
CA MET A 70 22.42 -6.82 14.98
C MET A 70 21.03 -6.64 14.36
N VAL A 71 20.00 -7.30 14.92
CA VAL A 71 18.62 -7.21 14.43
C VAL A 71 18.08 -5.79 14.58
N ARG A 72 17.61 -5.23 13.46
CA ARG A 72 16.97 -3.90 13.36
C ARG A 72 15.55 -3.98 12.83
N LYS A 73 15.25 -5.02 12.05
CA LYS A 73 13.95 -5.20 11.41
C LYS A 73 13.41 -6.61 11.61
N ILE A 74 12.11 -6.71 11.86
CA ILE A 74 11.42 -7.99 11.98
C ILE A 74 10.26 -8.06 10.98
N TYR A 75 10.13 -9.17 10.29
CA TYR A 75 8.90 -9.53 9.58
C TYR A 75 8.21 -10.66 10.35
N ILE A 76 6.93 -10.48 10.66
CA ILE A 76 6.05 -11.50 11.20
C ILE A 76 5.09 -11.87 10.09
N ASN A 77 5.14 -13.11 9.62
CA ASN A 77 4.29 -13.62 8.55
C ASN A 77 3.33 -14.62 9.16
N THR A 78 2.05 -14.52 8.83
CA THR A 78 1.03 -15.52 9.21
C THR A 78 0.90 -16.64 8.17
N CYS A 79 1.56 -16.51 7.01
CA CYS A 79 1.56 -17.49 5.92
C CYS A 79 2.91 -17.50 5.18
N TYR A 80 3.24 -18.63 4.54
CA TYR A 80 4.52 -18.79 3.84
C TYR A 80 4.59 -18.13 2.48
N LYS A 81 3.50 -18.24 1.72
CA LYS A 81 3.41 -17.80 0.33
C LYS A 81 2.09 -17.10 0.12
N ASP A 82 2.08 -16.13 -0.78
CA ASP A 82 0.84 -15.60 -1.33
C ASP A 82 0.34 -16.67 -2.31
N SER A 83 -0.63 -17.46 -1.87
CA SER A 83 -1.25 -18.56 -2.62
C SER A 83 -2.53 -18.05 -3.30
N GLU A 84 -2.92 -18.58 -4.46
CA GLU A 84 -4.26 -18.34 -5.03
C GLU A 84 -5.34 -18.86 -4.09
N TRP A 85 -5.08 -20.01 -3.45
CA TRP A 85 -6.02 -20.71 -2.59
C TRP A 85 -5.81 -20.44 -1.10
N GLY A 86 -5.00 -19.44 -0.75
CA GLY A 86 -4.54 -19.20 0.62
C GLY A 86 -3.66 -20.33 1.16
N ASP A 87 -3.21 -20.18 2.41
CA ASP A 87 -2.53 -21.23 3.16
C ASP A 87 -3.55 -21.99 4.03
N PRO A 88 -3.92 -23.25 3.73
CA PRO A 88 -4.99 -23.95 4.45
C PRO A 88 -4.64 -24.20 5.93
N ASP A 89 -3.37 -24.13 6.32
CA ASP A 89 -2.88 -24.41 7.67
C ASP A 89 -2.77 -23.12 8.53
N CYS A 90 -3.83 -22.31 8.53
CA CYS A 90 -3.87 -21.01 9.24
C CYS A 90 -4.38 -21.10 10.69
N THR A 91 -3.89 -22.06 11.47
CA THR A 91 -4.22 -22.11 12.91
C THR A 91 -3.31 -21.19 13.72
N LEU A 92 -3.87 -20.29 14.52
CA LEU A 92 -3.08 -19.45 15.43
C LEU A 92 -2.67 -20.27 16.65
N THR A 93 -1.50 -20.87 16.59
CA THR A 93 -0.99 -21.73 17.66
C THR A 93 -0.38 -20.93 18.79
N GLU A 94 -0.48 -21.41 20.03
CA GLU A 94 0.18 -20.80 21.19
C GLU A 94 1.71 -20.68 21.02
N PRO A 95 2.43 -21.68 20.46
CA PRO A 95 3.84 -21.52 20.06
C PRO A 95 4.12 -20.32 19.17
N PHE A 96 3.22 -19.98 18.24
CA PHE A 96 3.38 -18.81 17.39
C PHE A 96 3.25 -17.51 18.20
N LYS A 97 2.23 -17.43 19.06
CA LYS A 97 2.03 -16.28 19.96
C LYS A 97 3.25 -16.07 20.87
N ASP A 98 3.74 -17.15 21.47
CA ASP A 98 4.95 -17.15 22.30
C ASP A 98 6.18 -16.69 21.51
N ALA A 99 6.34 -17.16 20.26
CA ALA A 99 7.43 -16.76 19.40
C ALA A 99 7.39 -15.26 19.08
N ILE A 100 6.21 -14.68 18.83
CA ILE A 100 6.02 -13.24 18.66
C ILE A 100 6.45 -12.49 19.93
N MET A 101 5.97 -12.93 21.11
CA MET A 101 6.34 -12.27 22.38
C MET A 101 7.83 -12.37 22.71
N GLN A 102 8.50 -13.44 22.28
CA GLN A 102 9.95 -13.62 22.46
C GLN A 102 10.80 -12.65 21.61
N LEU A 103 10.23 -12.00 20.60
CA LEU A 103 10.93 -11.01 19.78
C LEU A 103 11.40 -9.80 20.58
N LYS A 104 10.85 -9.55 21.79
CA LYS A 104 11.35 -8.54 22.74
C LYS A 104 12.82 -8.73 23.13
N ARG A 105 13.40 -9.92 22.89
CA ARG A 105 14.82 -10.22 23.12
C ARG A 105 15.77 -9.51 22.16
N PHE A 106 15.25 -8.85 21.12
CA PHE A 106 16.02 -8.05 20.18
C PHE A 106 16.00 -6.56 20.60
N PRO A 107 17.00 -6.06 21.34
CA PRO A 107 16.95 -4.75 22.01
C PRO A 107 17.05 -3.55 21.05
N ASN A 108 17.25 -3.82 19.76
CA ASN A 108 17.74 -2.88 18.78
C ASN A 108 16.78 -2.73 17.58
N VAL A 109 15.61 -3.37 17.66
CA VAL A 109 14.55 -3.33 16.66
C VAL A 109 13.98 -1.93 16.57
N GLN A 110 13.85 -1.43 15.35
CA GLN A 110 13.30 -0.11 15.05
C GLN A 110 12.19 -0.19 14.00
N SER A 111 12.12 -1.30 13.26
CA SER A 111 11.21 -1.50 12.14
C SER A 111 10.54 -2.86 12.25
N THR A 112 9.24 -2.93 12.04
CA THR A 112 8.52 -4.19 12.00
C THR A 112 7.52 -4.21 10.85
N VAL A 113 7.26 -5.40 10.32
CA VAL A 113 6.23 -5.65 9.31
C VAL A 113 5.42 -6.87 9.73
N LEU A 114 4.11 -6.69 9.90
CA LEU A 114 3.17 -7.79 9.99
C LEU A 114 2.61 -8.07 8.59
N ARG A 115 2.58 -9.34 8.16
CA ARG A 115 2.00 -9.76 6.89
C ARG A 115 0.94 -10.82 7.14
N PHE A 116 -0.28 -10.51 6.70
CA PHE A 116 -1.38 -11.46 6.58
C PHE A 116 -1.37 -12.16 5.21
N ASP A 117 -2.18 -13.20 5.07
CA ASP A 117 -2.55 -13.71 3.75
C ASP A 117 -3.23 -12.61 2.93
N ARG A 118 -3.01 -12.62 1.61
CA ARG A 118 -3.62 -11.64 0.72
C ARG A 118 -5.13 -11.81 0.63
N ASN A 119 -5.63 -13.02 0.78
CA ASN A 119 -7.04 -13.32 0.70
C ASN A 119 -7.69 -13.18 2.09
N CYS A 120 -8.78 -12.43 2.17
CA CYS A 120 -9.58 -12.26 3.38
C CYS A 120 -11.05 -12.58 3.14
N CYS A 121 -11.72 -13.04 4.19
CA CYS A 121 -13.15 -13.33 4.24
C CYS A 121 -13.79 -12.60 5.42
N VAL A 122 -15.13 -12.57 5.44
CA VAL A 122 -15.88 -12.18 6.64
C VAL A 122 -16.16 -13.40 7.52
N ASP A 123 -16.63 -13.14 8.74
CA ASP A 123 -17.15 -14.21 9.61
C ASP A 123 -18.42 -14.76 8.95
N ASP A 124 -18.75 -16.04 9.16
CA ASP A 124 -20.01 -16.62 8.66
C ASP A 124 -21.20 -15.77 9.14
N ASP A 125 -21.73 -14.98 8.21
CA ASP A 125 -22.82 -14.03 8.36
C ASP A 125 -24.13 -14.57 7.77
N GLY A 126 -24.16 -15.87 7.40
CA GLY A 126 -25.28 -16.51 6.73
C GLY A 126 -25.43 -16.12 5.25
N VAL A 127 -24.46 -15.39 4.68
CA VAL A 127 -24.34 -15.03 3.26
C VAL A 127 -23.64 -16.19 2.53
N PRO A 128 -23.76 -16.35 1.18
CA PRO A 128 -23.34 -17.58 0.51
C PRO A 128 -21.86 -17.95 0.75
N MET A 129 -21.61 -19.26 0.68
CA MET A 129 -20.35 -19.95 1.01
C MET A 129 -19.08 -19.26 0.50
N TRP A 130 -19.13 -18.63 -0.69
CA TRP A 130 -17.98 -17.96 -1.30
C TRP A 130 -17.38 -16.80 -0.47
N ARG A 131 -18.13 -16.26 0.51
CA ARG A 131 -17.70 -15.13 1.36
C ARG A 131 -16.97 -15.57 2.65
N SER A 132 -16.93 -16.87 2.96
CA SER A 132 -16.43 -17.43 4.23
C SER A 132 -15.32 -18.50 4.10
N GLU A 133 -14.74 -18.68 2.91
CA GLU A 133 -13.84 -19.82 2.60
C GLU A 133 -12.33 -19.57 2.82
N TRP A 134 -11.91 -18.36 3.18
CA TRP A 134 -10.47 -18.06 3.29
C TRP A 134 -9.83 -18.48 4.62
N PRO A 135 -8.58 -18.98 4.64
CA PRO A 135 -7.97 -19.59 5.83
C PRO A 135 -7.73 -18.67 7.04
N GLN A 136 -7.72 -17.34 6.84
CA GLN A 136 -7.47 -16.35 7.91
C GLN A 136 -8.73 -15.52 8.18
N PRO A 137 -9.72 -16.07 8.92
CA PRO A 137 -10.96 -15.36 9.22
C PRO A 137 -10.70 -14.12 10.08
N PRO A 138 -11.70 -13.21 10.19
CA PRO A 138 -11.55 -11.97 10.95
C PRO A 138 -11.11 -12.19 12.39
N THR A 139 -11.68 -13.18 13.08
CA THR A 139 -11.29 -13.55 14.45
C THR A 139 -9.81 -13.95 14.58
N TYR A 140 -9.26 -14.67 13.60
CA TYR A 140 -7.83 -14.99 13.55
C TYR A 140 -6.99 -13.70 13.40
N ARG A 141 -7.35 -12.84 12.45
CA ARG A 141 -6.60 -11.61 12.15
C ARG A 141 -6.63 -10.64 13.33
N GLU A 142 -7.77 -10.51 14.00
CA GLU A 142 -7.93 -9.70 15.22
C GLU A 142 -7.05 -10.21 16.37
N GLU A 143 -7.00 -11.52 16.61
CA GLU A 143 -6.15 -12.09 17.66
C GLU A 143 -4.65 -11.95 17.32
N VAL A 144 -4.25 -12.10 16.06
CA VAL A 144 -2.87 -11.79 15.64
C VAL A 144 -2.54 -10.32 15.88
N LEU A 145 -3.43 -9.39 15.55
CA LEU A 145 -3.24 -7.96 15.83
C LEU A 145 -3.12 -7.70 17.34
N ARG A 146 -3.91 -8.37 18.18
CA ARG A 146 -3.81 -8.27 19.65
C ARG A 146 -2.43 -8.68 20.13
N VAL A 147 -1.95 -9.86 19.74
CA VAL A 147 -0.63 -10.37 20.13
C VAL A 147 0.48 -9.47 19.60
N PHE A 148 0.37 -9.01 18.35
CA PHE A 148 1.32 -8.13 17.71
C PHE A 148 1.46 -6.77 18.42
N PHE A 149 0.35 -6.09 18.71
CA PHE A 149 0.38 -4.82 19.43
C PHE A 149 0.75 -4.98 20.90
N SER A 150 0.41 -6.10 21.53
CA SER A 150 0.90 -6.46 22.87
C SER A 150 2.43 -6.60 22.89
N TRP A 151 3.00 -7.30 21.92
CA TRP A 151 4.45 -7.37 21.76
C TRP A 151 5.07 -5.98 21.57
N LEU A 152 4.55 -5.16 20.66
CA LEU A 152 5.10 -3.83 20.39
C LEU A 152 5.06 -2.91 21.59
N THR A 153 3.98 -2.95 22.37
CA THR A 153 3.85 -2.15 23.59
C THR A 153 4.71 -2.66 24.75
N SER A 154 5.21 -3.90 24.66
CA SER A 154 6.14 -4.50 25.63
C SER A 154 7.62 -4.16 25.38
N LEU A 155 7.95 -3.49 24.26
CA LEU A 155 9.32 -3.11 23.93
C LEU A 155 9.81 -1.94 24.81
N ASP A 156 11.05 -2.03 25.30
CA ASP A 156 11.69 -0.97 26.08
C ASP A 156 11.87 0.33 25.27
N VAL A 157 12.13 0.18 23.97
CA VAL A 157 12.27 1.28 23.01
C VAL A 157 11.18 1.14 21.95
N PRO A 158 10.32 2.16 21.78
CA PRO A 158 9.30 2.14 20.73
C PRO A 158 9.92 2.00 19.34
N ILE A 159 9.21 1.27 18.46
CA ILE A 159 9.56 1.19 17.05
C ILE A 159 9.37 2.55 16.37
N LYS A 160 10.08 2.76 15.27
CA LYS A 160 9.99 3.95 14.43
C LYS A 160 9.21 3.68 13.14
N GLU A 161 9.21 2.44 12.68
CA GLU A 161 8.60 2.06 11.40
C GLU A 161 7.65 0.88 11.61
N LEU A 162 6.41 1.04 11.17
CA LEU A 162 5.39 0.02 11.17
C LEU A 162 4.89 -0.24 9.76
N GLY A 163 4.93 -1.50 9.37
CA GLY A 163 4.29 -2.03 8.18
C GLY A 163 3.20 -3.02 8.52
N ILE A 164 2.04 -2.92 7.87
CA ILE A 164 1.07 -4.02 7.84
C ILE A 164 0.72 -4.30 6.39
N ARG A 165 1.06 -5.51 5.95
CA ARG A 165 0.77 -6.03 4.61
C ARG A 165 -0.49 -6.88 4.67
N ASN A 166 -1.42 -6.61 3.75
CA ASN A 166 -2.71 -7.29 3.63
C ASN A 166 -3.59 -7.12 4.90
N LEU A 167 -3.57 -5.93 5.49
CA LEU A 167 -4.49 -5.55 6.56
C LEU A 167 -5.92 -5.66 6.03
N GLN A 168 -6.76 -6.49 6.61
CA GLN A 168 -8.17 -6.56 6.20
C GLN A 168 -8.82 -5.18 6.34
N GLY A 169 -9.62 -4.78 5.35
CA GLY A 169 -10.43 -3.55 5.36
C GLY A 169 -11.56 -3.57 6.41
N ARG A 170 -11.26 -3.93 7.66
CA ARG A 170 -12.20 -3.97 8.79
C ARG A 170 -11.63 -3.21 9.99
N ASN A 171 -12.50 -2.50 10.70
CA ASN A 171 -12.13 -1.77 11.90
C ASN A 171 -11.87 -2.69 13.10
N ILE A 172 -10.81 -2.42 13.85
CA ILE A 172 -10.50 -3.11 15.11
C ILE A 172 -11.53 -2.66 16.16
N LYS A 173 -12.40 -3.58 16.58
CA LYS A 173 -13.48 -3.29 17.55
C LYS A 173 -13.00 -3.28 19.00
N ASP A 174 -11.99 -4.10 19.32
CA ASP A 174 -11.50 -4.26 20.68
C ASP A 174 -10.81 -2.99 21.22
N ALA A 175 -11.31 -2.46 22.33
CA ALA A 175 -10.83 -1.20 22.91
C ALA A 175 -9.40 -1.30 23.46
N GLU A 176 -8.99 -2.46 23.98
CA GLU A 176 -7.62 -2.68 24.48
C GLU A 176 -6.63 -2.69 23.31
N VAL A 177 -6.95 -3.39 22.21
CA VAL A 177 -6.13 -3.42 21.00
C VAL A 177 -6.02 -2.02 20.39
N ARG A 178 -7.13 -1.26 20.32
CA ARG A 178 -7.10 0.14 19.86
C ARG A 178 -6.20 1.02 20.72
N ALA A 179 -6.23 0.84 22.05
CA ALA A 179 -5.37 1.59 22.96
C ALA A 179 -3.88 1.24 22.75
N MET A 180 -3.55 -0.05 22.59
CA MET A 180 -2.19 -0.48 22.28
C MET A 180 -1.72 0.06 20.92
N MET A 181 -2.58 0.00 19.90
CA MET A 181 -2.32 0.55 18.58
C MET A 181 -2.04 2.06 18.64
N ALA A 182 -2.91 2.84 19.27
CA ALA A 182 -2.72 4.29 19.41
C ALA A 182 -1.39 4.65 20.12
N LYS A 183 -1.01 3.88 21.14
CA LYS A 183 0.28 4.03 21.85
C LYS A 183 1.47 3.77 20.93
N VAL A 184 1.39 2.80 20.03
CA VAL A 184 2.46 2.53 19.05
C VAL A 184 2.51 3.66 18.02
N LEU A 185 1.36 4.00 17.42
CA LEU A 185 1.25 4.95 16.32
C LEU A 185 1.80 6.34 16.68
N CYS A 186 1.62 6.83 17.92
CA CYS A 186 2.02 8.18 18.29
C CYS A 186 3.53 8.48 18.18
N SER A 187 4.36 7.45 18.15
CA SER A 187 5.83 7.57 18.06
C SER A 187 6.41 7.26 16.68
N LEU A 188 5.58 6.84 15.73
CA LEU A 188 6.05 6.37 14.42
C LEU A 188 6.57 7.50 13.54
N GLN A 189 7.64 7.20 12.83
CA GLN A 189 8.19 8.03 11.76
C GLN A 189 7.79 7.49 10.38
N SER A 190 7.48 6.20 10.28
CA SER A 190 7.02 5.57 9.05
C SER A 190 5.85 4.63 9.30
N LEU A 191 4.80 4.80 8.49
CA LEU A 191 3.62 3.94 8.47
C LEU A 191 3.38 3.46 7.04
N ARG A 192 3.25 2.14 6.87
CA ARG A 192 2.84 1.52 5.61
C ARG A 192 1.65 0.62 5.87
N LEU A 193 0.53 0.94 5.23
CA LEU A 193 -0.69 0.14 5.28
C LEU A 193 -1.02 -0.30 3.85
N ASN A 194 -1.08 -1.62 3.69
CA ASN A 194 -1.61 -2.25 2.49
C ASN A 194 -2.90 -2.94 2.89
N ILE A 195 -4.03 -2.37 2.47
CA ILE A 195 -5.37 -2.84 2.76
C ILE A 195 -5.71 -3.95 1.77
N ALA A 196 -6.21 -5.06 2.31
CA ALA A 196 -6.81 -6.15 1.54
C ALA A 196 -8.33 -6.11 1.73
N THR A 197 -9.07 -6.19 0.63
CA THR A 197 -10.54 -6.26 0.62
C THR A 197 -10.99 -7.65 0.22
N GLU A 198 -12.18 -8.03 0.69
CA GLU A 198 -12.85 -9.24 0.24
C GLU A 198 -13.12 -9.15 -1.27
N HIS A 199 -12.97 -10.27 -1.98
CA HIS A 199 -13.14 -10.35 -3.43
C HIS A 199 -14.13 -11.46 -3.79
N HIS A 200 -15.15 -11.11 -4.56
CA HIS A 200 -16.13 -12.03 -5.12
C HIS A 200 -15.71 -12.45 -6.52
N GLU A 201 -14.98 -13.56 -6.64
CA GLU A 201 -14.45 -14.03 -7.94
C GLU A 201 -15.52 -14.17 -9.04
N ALA A 202 -16.71 -14.68 -8.69
CA ALA A 202 -17.79 -14.88 -9.66
C ALA A 202 -18.61 -13.61 -10.01
N SER A 203 -18.52 -12.54 -9.21
CA SER A 203 -19.26 -11.27 -9.38
C SER A 203 -18.44 -10.10 -8.81
N PRO A 204 -17.27 -9.75 -9.37
CA PRO A 204 -16.37 -8.73 -8.80
C PRO A 204 -17.01 -7.33 -8.68
N GLU A 205 -18.08 -7.07 -9.43
CA GLU A 205 -18.86 -5.85 -9.31
C GLU A 205 -19.53 -5.67 -7.94
N GLU A 206 -19.82 -6.76 -7.23
CA GLU A 206 -20.43 -6.72 -5.89
C GLU A 206 -19.43 -6.32 -4.81
N ASP A 207 -18.12 -6.37 -5.08
CA ASP A 207 -17.07 -6.02 -4.10
C ASP A 207 -17.25 -4.59 -3.55
N LEU A 208 -17.74 -3.68 -4.39
CA LEU A 208 -17.99 -2.30 -3.99
C LEU A 208 -19.17 -2.15 -3.03
N GLU A 209 -20.09 -3.11 -2.99
CA GLU A 209 -21.27 -3.06 -2.13
C GLU A 209 -20.95 -3.50 -0.69
N PHE A 210 -19.80 -4.15 -0.49
CA PHE A 210 -19.40 -4.69 0.80
C PHE A 210 -19.22 -3.57 1.83
N PRO A 211 -19.93 -3.62 2.98
CA PRO A 211 -19.90 -2.54 3.96
C PRO A 211 -18.52 -2.37 4.62
N GLU A 212 -17.74 -3.44 4.72
CA GLU A 212 -16.49 -3.47 5.49
C GLU A 212 -15.46 -2.43 5.01
N PRO A 213 -15.09 -2.38 3.70
CA PRO A 213 -14.23 -1.31 3.19
C PRO A 213 -14.75 0.10 3.47
N HIS A 214 -16.06 0.34 3.32
CA HIS A 214 -16.66 1.67 3.57
C HIS A 214 -16.52 2.10 5.02
N GLU A 215 -16.84 1.20 5.96
CA GLU A 215 -16.67 1.45 7.39
C GLU A 215 -15.19 1.67 7.75
N PHE A 216 -14.30 0.87 7.17
CA PHE A 216 -12.87 1.00 7.40
C PHE A 216 -12.34 2.34 6.94
N PHE A 217 -12.56 2.74 5.68
CA PHE A 217 -12.03 4.00 5.15
C PHE A 217 -12.67 5.24 5.81
N ALA A 218 -13.89 5.13 6.32
CA ALA A 218 -14.51 6.19 7.12
C ALA A 218 -13.80 6.40 8.48
N GLU A 219 -13.39 5.33 9.16
CA GLU A 219 -12.70 5.43 10.45
C GLU A 219 -11.17 5.53 10.33
N MET A 220 -10.57 5.07 9.23
CA MET A 220 -9.13 4.93 9.03
C MET A 220 -8.36 6.23 9.30
N PRO A 221 -8.79 7.41 8.80
CA PRO A 221 -8.14 8.67 9.15
C PRO A 221 -8.07 8.91 10.66
N SER A 222 -9.13 8.58 11.40
CA SER A 222 -9.19 8.79 12.85
C SER A 222 -8.38 7.76 13.64
N SER A 223 -8.42 6.48 13.23
CA SER A 223 -7.83 5.37 13.97
C SER A 223 -6.35 5.17 13.65
N TRP A 224 -5.95 5.36 12.39
CA TRP A 224 -4.58 5.09 11.92
C TRP A 224 -3.75 6.34 11.68
N LEU A 225 -4.36 7.41 11.12
CA LEU A 225 -3.59 8.60 10.70
C LEU A 225 -3.46 9.65 11.81
N LYS A 226 -4.57 10.05 12.45
CA LYS A 226 -4.58 11.07 13.51
C LYS A 226 -3.58 10.82 14.64
N PRO A 227 -3.35 9.58 15.12
CA PRO A 227 -2.35 9.34 16.15
C PRO A 227 -0.92 9.68 15.71
N THR A 228 -0.61 9.63 14.42
CA THR A 228 0.76 9.80 13.88
C THR A 228 1.10 11.24 13.46
N LEU A 229 0.16 12.19 13.57
CA LEU A 229 0.28 13.54 12.97
C LEU A 229 1.58 14.26 13.33
N ALA A 230 2.04 14.18 14.58
CA ALA A 230 3.18 14.97 15.05
C ALA A 230 4.56 14.44 14.60
N SER A 231 4.66 13.17 14.21
CA SER A 231 5.92 12.43 14.08
C SER A 231 6.15 11.82 12.70
N LEU A 232 5.10 11.60 11.92
CA LEU A 232 5.18 10.85 10.67
C LEU A 232 5.99 11.59 9.59
N GLU A 233 6.98 10.89 9.03
CA GLU A 233 7.83 11.35 7.92
C GLU A 233 7.60 10.56 6.63
N HIS A 234 7.08 9.33 6.71
CA HIS A 234 6.82 8.46 5.58
C HIS A 234 5.45 7.79 5.71
N LEU A 235 4.59 7.95 4.70
CA LEU A 235 3.27 7.33 4.63
C LEU A 235 3.10 6.56 3.32
N THR A 236 2.76 5.28 3.41
CA THR A 236 2.31 4.46 2.29
C THR A 236 0.90 3.96 2.57
N LEU A 237 -0.05 4.28 1.68
CA LEU A 237 -1.44 3.81 1.74
C LEU A 237 -1.79 3.14 0.42
N TYR A 238 -1.90 1.82 0.44
CA TYR A 238 -2.24 1.01 -0.73
C TYR A 238 -3.48 0.19 -0.41
N CYS A 239 -4.32 -0.05 -1.40
CA CYS A 239 -5.47 -0.94 -1.30
C CYS A 239 -5.47 -1.83 -2.54
N ASP A 240 -5.70 -3.13 -2.39
CA ASP A 240 -5.81 -4.08 -3.51
C ASP A 240 -6.95 -3.72 -4.50
N ASN A 241 -7.99 -3.05 -4.03
CA ASN A 241 -9.01 -2.41 -4.87
C ASN A 241 -8.87 -0.86 -4.91
N TYR A 242 -9.52 -0.21 -5.87
CA TYR A 242 -9.55 1.25 -5.96
C TYR A 242 -10.26 1.90 -4.76
N TRP A 243 -9.71 3.01 -4.29
CA TRP A 243 -10.24 3.75 -3.14
C TRP A 243 -10.09 5.26 -3.31
N GLY A 244 -10.74 6.04 -2.44
CA GLY A 244 -10.68 7.51 -2.45
C GLY A 244 -11.97 8.16 -2.92
N PHE A 245 -12.71 7.49 -3.80
CA PHE A 245 -14.06 7.84 -4.20
C PHE A 245 -15.10 6.89 -3.59
N PHE A 246 -14.94 5.59 -3.84
CA PHE A 246 -15.86 4.55 -3.38
C PHE A 246 -15.08 3.24 -3.12
N PRO A 247 -14.66 2.96 -1.87
CA PRO A 247 -15.03 3.66 -0.65
C PRO A 247 -14.43 5.07 -0.55
N LYS A 248 -15.18 5.97 0.08
CA LYS A 248 -14.75 7.35 0.32
C LYS A 248 -13.76 7.43 1.47
N VAL A 249 -12.81 8.35 1.38
CA VAL A 249 -11.91 8.71 2.47
C VAL A 249 -11.92 10.20 2.69
N ASP A 250 -12.14 10.63 3.94
CA ASP A 250 -12.06 12.04 4.32
C ASP A 250 -10.71 12.34 4.97
N LEU A 251 -9.83 13.00 4.21
CA LEU A 251 -8.53 13.48 4.68
C LEU A 251 -8.60 14.92 5.21
N SER A 252 -9.81 15.50 5.33
CA SER A 252 -9.98 16.82 5.92
C SER A 252 -9.48 16.85 7.36
N GLY A 253 -8.70 17.87 7.69
CA GLY A 253 -8.06 18.00 9.01
C GLY A 253 -6.90 17.02 9.28
N ILE A 254 -6.46 16.24 8.28
CA ILE A 254 -5.24 15.44 8.37
C ILE A 254 -4.09 16.23 7.74
N HIS A 255 -3.12 16.63 8.54
CA HIS A 255 -1.91 17.29 8.05
C HIS A 255 -0.67 16.81 8.82
N PHE A 256 0.37 16.43 8.08
CA PHE A 256 1.60 15.86 8.60
C PHE A 256 2.76 16.86 8.45
N PRO A 257 3.08 17.68 9.47
CA PRO A 257 4.08 18.75 9.37
C PRO A 257 5.53 18.29 9.15
N ARG A 258 5.79 16.98 9.06
CA ARG A 258 7.12 16.39 8.86
C ARG A 258 7.16 15.41 7.70
N LEU A 259 6.08 15.28 6.92
CA LEU A 259 5.97 14.29 5.86
C LEU A 259 6.96 14.57 4.74
N LYS A 260 7.89 13.64 4.52
CA LYS A 260 8.92 13.68 3.48
C LYS A 260 8.59 12.76 2.32
N THR A 261 7.89 11.65 2.59
CA THR A 261 7.52 10.68 1.57
C THR A 261 6.03 10.33 1.67
N LEU A 262 5.35 10.40 0.54
CA LEU A 262 3.98 9.94 0.38
C LEU A 262 3.92 8.93 -0.77
N ALA A 263 3.31 7.77 -0.52
CA ALA A 263 3.03 6.77 -1.52
C ALA A 263 1.55 6.37 -1.47
N LEU A 264 0.89 6.42 -2.62
CA LEU A 264 -0.51 6.03 -2.80
C LEU A 264 -0.58 4.93 -3.86
N GLY A 265 -1.30 3.85 -3.56
CA GLY A 265 -1.54 2.74 -4.47
C GLY A 265 -3.03 2.55 -4.76
N ASN A 266 -3.42 2.38 -6.03
CA ASN A 266 -4.83 2.28 -6.46
C ASN A 266 -5.72 3.44 -5.97
N PHE A 267 -5.16 4.63 -5.80
CA PHE A 267 -5.92 5.80 -5.36
C PHE A 267 -6.62 6.47 -6.55
N GLY A 268 -7.93 6.69 -6.43
CA GLY A 268 -8.78 7.35 -7.42
C GLY A 268 -8.97 8.85 -7.12
N PHE A 269 -8.42 9.70 -7.99
CA PHE A 269 -8.63 11.15 -7.95
C PHE A 269 -9.97 11.51 -8.61
N VAL A 270 -10.86 12.16 -7.87
CA VAL A 270 -12.19 12.56 -8.32
C VAL A 270 -12.54 14.01 -7.92
N GLN A 271 -11.71 14.67 -7.11
CA GLN A 271 -11.94 16.03 -6.64
C GLN A 271 -10.65 16.78 -6.26
N ASP A 272 -10.72 18.11 -6.34
CA ASP A 272 -9.60 19.00 -6.07
C ASP A 272 -9.00 18.87 -4.67
N SER A 273 -9.84 18.63 -3.66
CA SER A 273 -9.40 18.54 -2.26
C SER A 273 -8.41 17.40 -2.03
N GLN A 274 -8.44 16.32 -2.83
CA GLN A 274 -7.47 15.24 -2.74
C GLN A 274 -6.08 15.70 -3.21
N VAL A 275 -6.02 16.50 -4.27
CA VAL A 275 -4.78 17.08 -4.80
C VAL A 275 -4.26 18.17 -3.87
N GLU A 276 -5.15 19.04 -3.39
CA GLU A 276 -4.83 20.09 -2.42
C GLU A 276 -4.28 19.52 -1.11
N TRP A 277 -4.80 18.38 -0.66
CA TRP A 277 -4.27 17.69 0.51
C TRP A 277 -2.80 17.28 0.32
N ILE A 278 -2.43 16.74 -0.85
CA ILE A 278 -1.03 16.42 -1.18
C ILE A 278 -0.19 17.71 -1.17
N ILE A 279 -0.66 18.76 -1.87
CA ILE A 279 0.03 20.05 -1.98
C ILE A 279 0.18 20.75 -0.62
N SER A 280 -0.74 20.53 0.33
CA SER A 280 -0.65 21.09 1.68
C SER A 280 0.66 20.72 2.41
N HIS A 281 1.34 19.65 1.98
CA HIS A 281 2.62 19.19 2.52
C HIS A 281 3.85 19.76 1.78
N ALA A 282 3.67 20.77 0.92
CA ALA A 282 4.71 21.37 0.09
C ALA A 282 5.98 21.77 0.86
N ALA A 283 5.85 22.17 2.12
CA ALA A 283 6.97 22.61 2.96
C ALA A 283 7.93 21.48 3.37
N THR A 284 7.51 20.22 3.29
CA THR A 284 8.33 19.08 3.75
C THR A 284 8.41 17.92 2.77
N LEU A 285 7.43 17.77 1.87
CA LEU A 285 7.34 16.62 0.99
C LEU A 285 8.48 16.63 -0.05
N THR A 286 9.31 15.59 -0.03
CA THR A 286 10.46 15.42 -0.92
C THR A 286 10.29 14.28 -1.91
N GLU A 287 9.42 13.32 -1.62
CA GLU A 287 9.19 12.14 -2.44
C GLU A 287 7.69 11.84 -2.57
N LEU A 288 7.22 11.68 -3.81
CA LEU A 288 5.83 11.34 -4.12
C LEU A 288 5.79 10.14 -5.08
N TYR A 289 5.05 9.11 -4.69
CA TYR A 289 4.91 7.84 -5.42
C TYR A 289 3.43 7.55 -5.67
N LEU A 290 3.04 7.36 -6.93
CA LEU A 290 1.68 7.07 -7.36
C LEU A 290 1.68 5.75 -8.16
N ASP A 291 1.24 4.66 -7.54
CA ASP A 291 1.33 3.30 -8.09
C ASP A 291 -0.07 2.81 -8.49
N ASP A 292 -0.31 2.62 -9.78
CA ASP A 292 -1.63 2.29 -10.35
C ASP A 292 -2.74 3.27 -9.86
N CYS A 293 -2.38 4.54 -9.64
CA CYS A 293 -3.35 5.61 -9.38
C CYS A 293 -4.10 6.02 -10.65
N THR A 294 -5.37 6.41 -10.51
CA THR A 294 -6.22 6.80 -11.64
C THR A 294 -6.94 8.13 -11.37
N ILE A 295 -7.31 8.84 -12.43
CA ILE A 295 -8.30 9.91 -12.40
C ILE A 295 -9.64 9.30 -12.79
N LEU A 296 -10.60 9.37 -11.86
CA LEU A 296 -11.99 9.03 -12.12
C LEU A 296 -12.66 10.22 -12.81
N TYR A 297 -12.60 10.26 -14.14
CA TYR A 297 -13.04 11.42 -14.93
C TYR A 297 -14.56 11.56 -14.98
N ASP A 298 -15.28 10.44 -14.83
CA ASP A 298 -16.72 10.41 -14.71
C ASP A 298 -17.14 9.31 -13.75
N VAL A 299 -18.02 9.65 -12.81
CA VAL A 299 -18.53 8.68 -11.83
C VAL A 299 -20.05 8.74 -11.82
N GLY A 300 -20.70 7.60 -11.59
CA GLY A 300 -22.13 7.48 -11.43
C GLY A 300 -22.49 6.47 -10.34
N ILE A 301 -23.29 6.90 -9.37
CA ILE A 301 -23.69 6.07 -8.23
C ILE A 301 -25.21 6.00 -8.17
N THR A 302 -25.76 4.85 -7.78
CA THR A 302 -27.19 4.70 -7.59
C THR A 302 -27.69 5.53 -6.40
N ASN A 303 -29.01 5.72 -6.29
CA ASN A 303 -29.59 6.43 -5.14
C ASN A 303 -29.28 5.74 -3.80
N GLU A 304 -29.14 4.41 -3.79
CA GLU A 304 -28.91 3.62 -2.59
C GLU A 304 -27.51 3.82 -2.01
N ASN A 305 -26.52 4.01 -2.90
CA ASN A 305 -25.11 4.15 -2.54
C ASN A 305 -24.63 5.61 -2.41
N ILE A 306 -25.51 6.61 -2.64
CA ILE A 306 -25.10 8.02 -2.66
C ILE A 306 -24.54 8.51 -1.32
N GLU A 307 -25.01 7.98 -0.20
CA GLU A 307 -24.51 8.36 1.13
C GLU A 307 -23.10 7.80 1.42
N ARG A 308 -22.72 6.74 0.69
CA ARG A 308 -21.41 6.08 0.81
C ARG A 308 -20.33 6.74 -0.05
N CYS A 309 -20.68 7.63 -0.99
CA CYS A 309 -19.71 8.34 -1.82
C CYS A 309 -19.31 9.72 -1.26
N SER A 310 -18.26 10.33 -1.84
CA SER A 310 -17.69 11.62 -1.40
C SER A 310 -18.56 12.84 -1.73
N PHE A 311 -19.65 12.68 -2.49
CA PHE A 311 -20.43 13.79 -3.03
C PHE A 311 -21.83 13.89 -2.40
N VAL A 312 -22.32 15.13 -2.32
CA VAL A 312 -23.73 15.36 -1.97
C VAL A 312 -24.59 15.35 -3.23
N LYS A 313 -25.83 14.89 -3.10
CA LYS A 313 -26.80 14.76 -4.21
C LYS A 313 -26.95 16.02 -5.07
N THR A 314 -26.84 17.20 -4.48
CA THR A 314 -26.96 18.49 -5.17
C THR A 314 -25.77 18.84 -6.06
N GLN A 315 -24.64 18.15 -5.91
CA GLN A 315 -23.44 18.32 -6.73
C GLN A 315 -23.42 17.34 -7.92
N MET A 316 -24.44 16.49 -8.06
CA MET A 316 -24.50 15.44 -9.07
C MET A 316 -25.69 15.67 -9.99
N GLU A 317 -25.49 15.40 -11.27
CA GLU A 317 -26.57 15.38 -12.26
C GLU A 317 -27.21 14.00 -12.33
N VAL A 318 -28.52 13.92 -12.61
CA VAL A 318 -29.19 12.64 -12.81
C VAL A 318 -29.12 12.28 -14.27
N ARG A 319 -28.45 11.17 -14.59
CA ARG A 319 -28.41 10.63 -15.95
C ARG A 319 -29.32 9.42 -16.05
N ILE A 320 -30.33 9.54 -16.91
CA ILE A 320 -31.38 8.53 -17.06
C ILE A 320 -30.92 7.51 -18.09
N ARG A 321 -30.88 6.25 -17.65
CA ARG A 321 -30.71 5.09 -18.51
C ARG A 321 -31.99 4.85 -19.32
N LYS A 322 -31.92 5.02 -20.65
CA LYS A 322 -33.10 4.86 -21.54
C LYS A 322 -33.63 3.42 -21.55
N ASP A 323 -32.72 2.46 -21.43
CA ASP A 323 -32.97 1.02 -21.39
C ASP A 323 -33.59 0.58 -20.05
N CYS A 324 -33.12 1.14 -18.94
CA CYS A 324 -33.55 0.81 -17.59
C CYS A 324 -33.64 2.06 -16.70
N PRO A 325 -34.72 2.87 -16.79
CA PRO A 325 -34.86 4.12 -16.02
C PRO A 325 -34.73 3.96 -14.50
N GLN A 326 -35.06 2.77 -13.98
CA GLN A 326 -34.92 2.40 -12.57
C GLN A 326 -33.45 2.33 -12.09
N LEU A 327 -32.49 2.18 -13.01
CA LEU A 327 -31.04 2.18 -12.73
C LEU A 327 -30.40 3.54 -13.07
N SER A 328 -31.18 4.62 -13.08
CA SER A 328 -30.64 5.97 -13.27
C SER A 328 -29.63 6.32 -12.18
N GLN A 329 -28.51 6.89 -12.59
CA GLN A 329 -27.40 7.20 -11.70
C GLN A 329 -27.30 8.70 -11.41
N HIS A 330 -26.82 9.01 -10.22
CA HIS A 330 -26.30 10.31 -9.88
C HIS A 330 -24.86 10.38 -10.36
N CYS A 331 -24.62 11.17 -11.39
CA CYS A 331 -23.33 11.28 -12.04
C CYS A 331 -22.64 12.61 -11.70
N ARG A 332 -21.31 12.56 -11.68
CA ARG A 332 -20.48 13.75 -11.61
C ARG A 332 -19.20 13.49 -12.39
N SER A 333 -18.74 14.52 -13.09
CA SER A 333 -17.48 14.46 -13.81
C SER A 333 -16.43 15.29 -13.12
N TYR A 334 -15.19 14.86 -13.27
CA TYR A 334 -14.02 15.59 -12.81
C TYR A 334 -13.28 16.15 -14.02
N GLU A 335 -13.09 17.47 -14.05
CA GLU A 335 -12.57 18.17 -15.23
C GLU A 335 -11.04 18.21 -15.28
N LYS A 336 -10.35 18.02 -14.16
CA LYS A 336 -8.87 17.98 -14.15
C LYS A 336 -8.34 16.69 -14.77
N ARG A 337 -7.13 16.81 -15.31
CA ARG A 337 -6.39 15.76 -15.99
C ARG A 337 -5.02 15.56 -15.34
N TRP A 338 -4.32 14.50 -15.73
CA TRP A 338 -3.00 14.21 -15.19
C TRP A 338 -2.01 15.34 -15.47
N HIS A 339 -2.06 15.96 -16.65
CA HIS A 339 -1.27 17.16 -16.92
C HIS A 339 -1.50 18.30 -15.93
N ASP A 340 -2.74 18.53 -15.48
CA ASP A 340 -3.04 19.53 -14.45
C ASP A 340 -2.43 19.14 -13.10
N LEU A 341 -2.56 17.87 -12.71
CA LEU A 341 -2.00 17.36 -11.46
C LEU A 341 -0.47 17.41 -11.46
N PHE A 342 0.18 17.01 -12.56
CA PHE A 342 1.63 17.09 -12.71
C PHE A 342 2.13 18.53 -12.64
N ASP A 343 1.43 19.47 -13.28
CA ASP A 343 1.76 20.89 -13.18
C ASP A 343 1.54 21.43 -11.77
N ALA A 344 0.47 21.01 -11.09
CA ALA A 344 0.22 21.36 -9.69
C ALA A 344 1.31 20.81 -8.76
N PHE A 345 1.79 19.58 -8.97
CA PHE A 345 2.91 19.02 -8.22
C PHE A 345 4.22 19.74 -8.52
N ARG A 346 4.51 20.00 -9.80
CA ARG A 346 5.72 20.70 -10.27
C ARG A 346 5.84 22.11 -9.68
N THR A 347 4.72 22.81 -9.55
CA THR A 347 4.70 24.21 -9.09
C THR A 347 4.41 24.35 -7.60
N GLY A 348 3.59 23.46 -7.04
CA GLY A 348 3.17 23.50 -5.64
C GLY A 348 4.11 22.80 -4.68
N LEU A 349 4.74 21.69 -5.06
CA LEU A 349 5.62 20.91 -4.18
C LEU A 349 7.08 21.36 -4.31
N THR A 350 7.40 22.51 -3.71
CA THR A 350 8.69 23.20 -3.89
C THR A 350 9.93 22.43 -3.42
N PHE A 351 9.75 21.45 -2.52
CA PHE A 351 10.85 20.60 -2.03
C PHE A 351 10.85 19.20 -2.63
N LEU A 352 9.97 18.90 -3.59
CA LEU A 352 9.93 17.62 -4.28
C LEU A 352 11.28 17.38 -4.98
N ARG A 353 11.84 16.19 -4.78
CA ARG A 353 13.10 15.75 -5.38
C ARG A 353 12.95 14.46 -6.17
N HIS A 354 11.95 13.67 -5.81
CA HIS A 354 11.71 12.38 -6.45
C HIS A 354 10.22 12.17 -6.67
N PHE A 355 9.85 11.93 -7.91
CA PHE A 355 8.51 11.59 -8.33
C PHE A 355 8.53 10.27 -9.10
N ARG A 356 7.54 9.42 -8.87
CA ARG A 356 7.24 8.27 -9.74
C ARG A 356 5.73 8.10 -9.86
N MET A 357 5.28 7.87 -11.08
CA MET A 357 3.93 7.39 -11.39
C MET A 357 4.03 6.26 -12.39
N GLY A 358 3.24 5.21 -12.19
CA GLY A 358 3.15 4.06 -13.10
C GLY A 358 2.78 2.80 -12.33
N THR A 359 3.43 1.68 -12.61
CA THR A 359 3.10 0.40 -11.96
C THR A 359 4.34 -0.33 -11.45
N THR A 360 4.19 -1.02 -10.33
CA THR A 360 5.13 -2.05 -9.85
C THR A 360 4.72 -3.48 -10.23
N CYS A 361 3.61 -3.66 -10.93
CA CYS A 361 2.97 -4.94 -11.22
C CYS A 361 2.58 -5.71 -9.95
N TRP A 362 1.29 -5.66 -9.60
CA TRP A 362 0.76 -6.23 -8.37
C TRP A 362 0.45 -7.74 -8.50
N SER A 363 0.85 -8.39 -9.60
CA SER A 363 0.58 -9.79 -9.91
C SER A 363 1.17 -10.77 -8.87
N GLU A 364 2.35 -10.44 -8.33
CA GLU A 364 2.98 -11.17 -7.23
C GLU A 364 2.47 -10.72 -5.84
N GLY A 365 1.36 -9.98 -5.80
CA GLY A 365 0.79 -9.35 -4.63
C GLY A 365 1.24 -7.89 -4.44
N MET A 366 0.63 -7.21 -3.47
CA MET A 366 0.83 -5.77 -3.28
C MET A 366 2.32 -5.41 -3.05
N PRO A 367 2.81 -4.35 -3.69
CA PRO A 367 4.24 -3.97 -3.75
C PRO A 367 4.74 -3.32 -2.45
N PHE A 368 4.92 -4.14 -1.42
CA PHE A 368 5.36 -3.67 -0.11
C PHE A 368 6.85 -3.29 -0.10
N GLU A 369 7.19 -2.05 0.27
CA GLU A 369 8.56 -1.49 0.29
C GLU A 369 9.25 -1.48 -1.09
N LYS A 370 8.44 -1.34 -2.15
CA LYS A 370 8.88 -1.29 -3.54
C LYS A 370 8.56 0.06 -4.20
N GLU A 371 8.28 1.11 -3.43
CA GLU A 371 7.87 2.44 -3.95
C GLU A 371 8.91 3.01 -4.93
N MET A 372 10.20 2.85 -4.65
CA MET A 372 11.29 3.28 -5.55
C MET A 372 11.43 2.43 -6.83
N LYS A 373 10.72 1.31 -6.92
CA LYS A 373 10.75 0.38 -8.06
C LYS A 373 9.56 0.56 -9.00
N ILE A 374 8.66 1.51 -8.74
CA ILE A 374 7.58 1.88 -9.67
C ILE A 374 8.22 2.20 -11.02
N ASN A 375 7.82 1.48 -12.06
CA ASN A 375 8.25 1.80 -13.40
C ASN A 375 7.49 3.03 -13.88
N ILE A 376 8.21 4.07 -14.31
CA ILE A 376 7.59 5.35 -14.66
C ILE A 376 6.86 5.21 -15.99
N GLY A 377 5.56 5.47 -16.00
CA GLY A 377 4.74 5.44 -17.21
C GLY A 377 3.31 5.93 -16.95
N LEU A 378 2.64 6.31 -18.02
CA LEU A 378 1.22 6.64 -18.09
C LEU A 378 0.48 5.38 -18.54
N MET A 379 -0.21 4.74 -17.62
CA MET A 379 -0.96 3.52 -17.90
C MET A 379 -2.25 3.85 -18.69
N ASN A 380 -2.81 2.87 -19.40
CA ASN A 380 -4.08 3.04 -20.13
C ASN A 380 -5.28 3.22 -19.20
N ASP A 381 -5.19 2.65 -17.99
CA ASP A 381 -6.15 2.80 -16.89
C ASP A 381 -5.92 4.07 -16.04
N ARG A 382 -5.03 4.98 -16.45
CA ARG A 382 -4.82 6.26 -15.75
C ARG A 382 -6.07 7.15 -15.74
N TYR A 383 -7.00 6.93 -16.68
CA TYR A 383 -8.33 7.50 -16.70
C TYR A 383 -9.36 6.38 -16.69
N MET A 384 -10.24 6.39 -15.70
CA MET A 384 -11.33 5.44 -15.61
C MET A 384 -12.65 6.16 -15.35
N ALA A 385 -13.75 5.56 -15.79
CA ALA A 385 -15.06 5.89 -15.27
C ALA A 385 -15.41 4.93 -14.13
N CYS A 386 -16.28 5.33 -13.20
CA CYS A 386 -16.80 4.44 -12.16
C CYS A 386 -18.32 4.50 -12.14
N TYR A 387 -18.99 3.44 -12.60
CA TYR A 387 -20.45 3.36 -12.60
C TYR A 387 -20.93 2.19 -11.73
N ASP A 388 -21.71 2.52 -10.70
CA ASP A 388 -22.32 1.57 -9.78
C ASP A 388 -23.26 0.58 -10.50
N GLY A 389 -23.16 -0.71 -10.19
CA GLY A 389 -23.93 -1.78 -10.84
C GLY A 389 -23.47 -2.15 -12.26
N TYR A 390 -22.29 -1.72 -12.70
CA TYR A 390 -21.67 -2.20 -13.94
C TYR A 390 -20.77 -3.41 -13.67
N GLY A 391 -20.92 -4.46 -14.49
CA GLY A 391 -20.04 -5.64 -14.51
C GLY A 391 -19.19 -5.71 -15.79
N PRO A 392 -18.08 -6.46 -15.80
CA PRO A 392 -17.53 -7.29 -14.70
C PRO A 392 -16.76 -6.48 -13.65
N SER A 393 -16.62 -5.17 -13.84
CA SER A 393 -16.12 -4.25 -12.83
C SER A 393 -16.82 -2.90 -13.00
N PRO A 394 -17.15 -2.21 -11.89
CA PRO A 394 -17.71 -0.86 -11.92
C PRO A 394 -16.68 0.17 -12.37
N TYR A 395 -15.38 -0.15 -12.31
CA TYR A 395 -14.30 0.69 -12.80
C TYR A 395 -14.00 0.37 -14.26
N ILE A 396 -14.37 1.29 -15.14
CA ILE A 396 -14.36 1.10 -16.59
C ILE A 396 -13.15 1.79 -17.21
N THR A 397 -12.35 1.00 -17.93
CA THR A 397 -11.20 1.50 -18.71
C THR A 397 -11.63 2.02 -20.08
N CYS A 398 -10.70 2.64 -20.81
CA CYS A 398 -10.97 3.30 -22.09
C CYS A 398 -11.45 2.38 -23.23
N HIS A 399 -11.44 1.05 -23.05
CA HIS A 399 -11.84 0.06 -24.07
C HIS A 399 -13.33 -0.31 -24.06
N HIS A 400 -14.16 0.41 -23.31
CA HIS A 400 -15.60 0.22 -23.26
C HIS A 400 -16.33 0.95 -24.42
N THR A 401 -17.45 0.38 -24.89
CA THR A 401 -18.33 1.07 -25.83
C THR A 401 -19.31 1.95 -25.08
N TYR A 402 -19.03 3.25 -25.07
CA TYR A 402 -19.80 4.22 -24.28
C TYR A 402 -21.26 4.32 -24.72
N GLN A 403 -22.15 4.42 -23.74
CA GLN A 403 -23.55 4.73 -23.96
C GLN A 403 -23.78 6.24 -24.12
N ASP A 404 -24.90 6.64 -24.72
CA ASP A 404 -25.26 8.06 -24.94
C ASP A 404 -25.22 8.95 -23.69
N TYR A 405 -25.37 8.36 -22.49
CA TYR A 405 -25.42 9.06 -21.21
C TYR A 405 -24.11 9.01 -20.43
N GLU A 406 -23.08 8.35 -20.96
CA GLU A 406 -21.74 8.28 -20.37
C GLU A 406 -20.86 9.37 -20.98
N LYS A 407 -19.82 9.78 -20.24
CA LYS A 407 -18.81 10.67 -20.81
C LYS A 407 -17.75 9.84 -21.53
N ALA A 408 -17.33 10.34 -22.69
CA ALA A 408 -16.17 9.83 -23.39
C ALA A 408 -14.88 10.05 -22.57
N PRO A 409 -13.87 9.17 -22.71
CA PRO A 409 -12.61 9.28 -22.00
C PRO A 409 -11.85 10.52 -22.49
N PRO A 410 -11.01 11.12 -21.62
CA PRO A 410 -10.18 12.24 -22.04
C PRO A 410 -9.20 11.89 -23.15
N GLU A 411 -9.17 12.69 -24.22
CA GLU A 411 -8.17 12.63 -25.30
C GLU A 411 -7.07 13.67 -25.03
N CYS A 412 -6.18 13.42 -24.06
CA CYS A 412 -5.15 14.39 -23.64
C CYS A 412 -3.78 13.76 -23.36
N ASP A 413 -3.47 12.68 -24.06
CA ASP A 413 -2.29 11.86 -23.82
C ASP A 413 -0.98 12.64 -24.07
N GLU A 414 -0.98 13.52 -25.05
CA GLU A 414 0.20 14.31 -25.40
C GLU A 414 0.48 15.39 -24.34
N GLU A 415 -0.56 16.05 -23.85
CA GLU A 415 -0.50 16.99 -22.73
C GLU A 415 0.00 16.30 -21.46
N ASP A 416 -0.53 15.11 -21.14
CA ASP A 416 -0.10 14.31 -19.98
C ASP A 416 1.39 13.94 -20.10
N ARG A 417 1.82 13.43 -21.26
CA ARG A 417 3.24 13.10 -21.53
C ARG A 417 4.13 14.33 -21.37
N ASN A 418 3.73 15.45 -21.96
CA ASN A 418 4.52 16.67 -21.93
C ASN A 418 4.66 17.23 -20.51
N SER A 419 3.56 17.27 -19.75
CA SER A 419 3.56 17.75 -18.36
C SER A 419 4.35 16.82 -17.43
N LEU A 420 4.24 15.50 -17.59
CA LEU A 420 5.06 14.54 -16.85
C LEU A 420 6.55 14.72 -17.13
N ARG A 421 6.94 14.86 -18.41
CA ARG A 421 8.34 15.13 -18.79
C ARG A 421 8.85 16.44 -18.18
N LEU A 422 8.03 17.49 -18.15
CA LEU A 422 8.38 18.77 -17.52
C LEU A 422 8.58 18.61 -16.01
N LEU A 423 7.70 17.88 -15.32
CA LEU A 423 7.86 17.56 -13.90
C LEU A 423 9.17 16.80 -13.65
N LEU A 424 9.41 15.69 -14.34
CA LEU A 424 10.62 14.88 -14.15
C LEU A 424 11.91 15.65 -14.47
N LYS A 425 11.89 16.46 -15.53
CA LYS A 425 13.01 17.36 -15.88
C LYS A 425 13.27 18.38 -14.77
N SER A 426 12.23 18.95 -14.17
CA SER A 426 12.38 19.90 -13.05
C SER A 426 13.06 19.26 -11.83
N LEU A 427 12.91 17.95 -11.67
CA LEU A 427 13.50 17.14 -10.59
C LEU A 427 14.88 16.56 -10.96
N SER A 428 15.38 16.82 -12.17
CA SER A 428 16.59 16.18 -12.73
C SER A 428 16.50 14.63 -12.75
N GLN A 429 15.30 14.08 -12.87
CA GLN A 429 15.09 12.64 -13.02
C GLN A 429 15.05 12.25 -14.51
N GLY A 430 15.82 11.23 -14.89
CA GLY A 430 15.77 10.64 -16.22
C GLY A 430 14.58 9.68 -16.37
N THR A 431 14.06 9.56 -17.58
CA THR A 431 13.04 8.57 -17.95
C THR A 431 13.68 7.48 -18.81
N PRO A 432 13.40 6.18 -18.56
CA PRO A 432 13.63 5.16 -19.57
C PRO A 432 12.71 5.38 -20.78
N ASP A 433 13.20 5.14 -21.99
CA ASP A 433 12.41 5.31 -23.23
C ASP A 433 11.32 4.24 -23.37
N SER A 434 11.54 3.04 -22.82
CA SER A 434 10.56 1.95 -22.75
C SER A 434 10.89 0.98 -21.62
N TRP A 435 9.90 0.18 -21.21
CA TRP A 435 10.08 -0.94 -20.28
C TRP A 435 8.93 -1.94 -20.36
N SER A 436 9.16 -3.15 -19.84
CA SER A 436 8.17 -4.23 -19.75
C SER A 436 8.13 -4.81 -18.34
N VAL A 437 6.93 -5.06 -17.79
CA VAL A 437 6.75 -5.71 -16.49
C VAL A 437 5.52 -6.62 -16.49
N GLY A 438 5.69 -7.90 -16.14
CA GLY A 438 4.61 -8.88 -16.24
C GLY A 438 4.10 -8.99 -17.68
N TYR A 439 2.83 -8.67 -17.88
CA TYR A 439 2.16 -8.65 -19.19
C TYR A 439 2.02 -7.24 -19.80
N ARG A 440 2.50 -6.19 -19.10
CA ARG A 440 2.40 -4.80 -19.55
C ARG A 440 3.67 -4.36 -20.28
N GLU A 441 3.50 -3.72 -21.42
CA GLU A 441 4.59 -3.15 -22.24
C GLU A 441 4.33 -1.67 -22.47
N VAL A 442 5.30 -0.84 -22.07
CA VAL A 442 5.20 0.62 -22.12
C VAL A 442 6.23 1.19 -23.08
N GLU A 443 5.75 1.81 -24.16
CA GLU A 443 6.55 2.56 -25.14
C GLU A 443 6.25 4.06 -25.04
N ASP A 444 7.30 4.90 -25.06
CA ASP A 444 7.17 6.36 -24.98
C ASP A 444 6.27 6.86 -23.81
N LEU A 445 6.44 6.22 -22.64
CA LEU A 445 5.65 6.44 -21.43
C LEU A 445 4.16 6.05 -21.53
N LEU A 446 3.68 5.42 -22.60
CA LEU A 446 2.32 4.86 -22.66
C LEU A 446 2.34 3.34 -22.61
N ASP A 447 1.46 2.75 -21.82
CA ASP A 447 1.18 1.30 -21.94
C ASP A 447 0.47 1.04 -23.26
N THR A 448 1.01 0.15 -24.10
CA THR A 448 0.49 -0.07 -25.45
C THR A 448 -0.30 -1.36 -25.60
N GLU A 449 -0.27 -2.29 -24.63
CA GLU A 449 -0.90 -3.61 -24.80
C GLU A 449 -1.50 -4.20 -23.51
N TYR A 450 -2.81 -4.41 -23.51
CA TYR A 450 -3.38 -5.70 -23.11
C TYR A 450 -3.49 -6.53 -24.40
N ARG A 451 -2.66 -7.55 -24.57
CA ARG A 451 -2.85 -8.58 -25.61
C ARG A 451 -3.62 -9.77 -25.07
#